data_AF-A0A1B6IVV2-F1
#
_entry.id   AF-A0A1B6IVV2-F1
#
_cell.length_a   1.000
_cell.length_b   1.000
_cell.length_c   1.000
_cell.angle_alpha   90.00
_cell.angle_beta   90.00
_cell.angle_gamma   90.00
#
_symmetry.space_group_name_H-M   'P 1'
#
loop_
_entity.id
_entity.type
_entity.pdbx_description
1 polymer ?
#
loop_
_entity_poly.entity_id
_entity_poly.type
_entity_poly.pdbx_seq_one_letter_code
_entity_poly.pdbx_strand_id
1 'polypeptide(L)'
;DQQTIVFPCSATLLVSNLSHARKIPGIGRKTSDVLDALGIVSVHDVQNCSLKVLEKHFDKSVARWMKGACFGVDDTDVKESGKQQVIGLEEASKMIGSMEEVSNRLKSLIDRGMVLLEEDGRFPTTIRVAVRKYSSHEEYCRQRESKQCP
;
A
#
# COMPACT_ATOMS: atom_id res chain seq x y z
N ASP A 1 -18.55 -17.75 -6.51
CA ASP A 1 -18.56 -17.72 -5.03
C ASP A 1 -18.15 -19.07 -4.48
N GLN A 2 -16.91 -19.19 -4.01
CA GLN A 2 -16.34 -20.41 -3.43
C GLN A 2 -15.53 -20.04 -2.18
N GLN A 3 -15.38 -20.99 -1.26
CA GLN A 3 -14.57 -20.86 -0.05
C GLN A 3 -13.58 -22.03 0.06
N THR A 4 -12.40 -21.78 0.62
CA THR A 4 -11.35 -22.80 0.83
C THR A 4 -10.79 -22.65 2.23
N ILE A 5 -10.64 -23.77 2.94
CA ILE A 5 -9.99 -23.84 4.25
C ILE A 5 -8.55 -24.30 4.05
N VAL A 6 -7.60 -23.59 4.68
CA VAL A 6 -6.19 -23.96 4.67
C VAL A 6 -5.85 -24.58 6.03
N PHE A 7 -5.50 -25.86 6.04
CA PHE A 7 -5.05 -26.53 7.25
C PHE A 7 -3.60 -26.12 7.59
N PRO A 8 -3.21 -26.12 8.88
CA PRO A 8 -1.86 -25.70 9.30
C PRO A 8 -0.72 -26.42 8.55
N CYS A 9 -0.87 -27.71 8.26
CA CYS A 9 0.11 -28.51 7.52
C CYS A 9 0.30 -28.07 6.06
N SER A 10 -0.64 -27.32 5.49
CA SER A 10 -0.61 -26.84 4.11
C SER A 10 -0.22 -25.37 3.99
N ALA A 11 -0.09 -24.63 5.10
CA ALA A 11 0.15 -23.18 5.08
C ALA A 11 1.47 -22.84 4.38
N THR A 12 2.57 -23.48 4.78
CA THR A 12 3.89 -23.25 4.16
C THR A 12 3.89 -23.69 2.69
N LEU A 13 3.25 -24.81 2.35
CA LEU A 13 3.14 -25.26 0.95
C LEU A 13 2.38 -24.24 0.09
N LEU A 14 1.28 -23.68 0.62
CA LEU A 14 0.48 -22.66 -0.07
C LEU A 14 1.31 -21.43 -0.42
N VAL A 15 2.07 -20.88 0.54
CA VAL A 15 2.91 -19.69 0.29
C VAL A 15 4.10 -20.01 -0.61
N SER A 16 4.72 -21.19 -0.47
CA SER A 16 5.85 -21.60 -1.33
C SER A 16 5.45 -21.81 -2.79
N ASN A 17 4.17 -22.10 -3.08
CA ASN A 17 3.64 -22.21 -4.45
C ASN A 17 3.46 -20.86 -5.15
N LEU A 18 3.66 -19.74 -4.45
CA LEU A 18 3.62 -18.42 -5.07
C LEU A 18 4.85 -18.22 -5.95
N SER A 19 4.64 -17.80 -7.20
CA SER A 19 5.72 -17.65 -8.18
C SER A 19 6.75 -16.57 -7.86
N HIS A 20 6.46 -15.66 -6.91
CA HIS A 20 7.31 -14.53 -6.57
C HIS A 20 7.00 -14.02 -5.16
N ALA A 21 8.01 -13.59 -4.42
CA ALA A 21 7.87 -12.97 -3.10
C ALA A 21 6.88 -11.77 -3.07
N ARG A 22 6.78 -10.99 -4.15
CA ARG A 22 5.82 -9.88 -4.28
C ARG A 22 4.34 -10.30 -4.16
N LYS A 23 4.03 -11.59 -4.27
CA LYS A 23 2.67 -12.11 -4.10
C LYS A 23 2.29 -12.30 -2.64
N ILE A 24 3.24 -12.23 -1.71
CA ILE A 24 2.97 -12.20 -0.28
C ILE A 24 2.35 -10.84 0.08
N PRO A 25 1.15 -10.81 0.71
CA PRO A 25 0.55 -9.58 1.19
C PRO A 25 1.52 -8.80 2.10
N GLY A 26 1.64 -7.49 1.86
CA GLY A 26 2.60 -6.62 2.55
C GLY A 26 3.96 -6.48 1.85
N ILE A 27 4.34 -7.38 0.93
CA ILE A 27 5.51 -7.20 0.06
C ILE A 27 5.11 -6.40 -1.18
N GLY A 28 5.26 -5.07 -1.09
CA GLY A 28 4.96 -4.15 -2.20
C GLY A 28 6.05 -4.10 -3.27
N ARG A 29 5.81 -3.29 -4.33
CA ARG A 29 6.76 -3.10 -5.45
C ARG A 29 8.16 -2.70 -4.97
N LYS A 30 8.28 -1.64 -4.15
CA LYS A 30 9.59 -1.17 -3.68
C LYS A 30 10.37 -2.26 -2.93
N THR A 31 9.68 -3.01 -2.07
CA THR A 31 10.28 -4.10 -1.31
C THR A 31 10.73 -5.24 -2.24
N SER A 32 9.90 -5.60 -3.22
CA SER A 32 10.27 -6.58 -4.26
C SER A 32 11.46 -6.11 -5.08
N ASP A 33 11.47 -4.87 -5.58
CA ASP A 33 12.55 -4.34 -6.40
C ASP A 33 13.91 -4.43 -5.66
N VAL A 34 13.92 -4.22 -4.34
CA VAL A 34 15.12 -4.40 -3.49
C VAL A 34 15.51 -5.88 -3.37
N LEU A 35 14.55 -6.78 -3.17
CA LEU A 35 14.81 -8.22 -3.13
C LEU A 35 15.34 -8.76 -4.47
N ASP A 36 14.75 -8.31 -5.57
CA ASP A 36 15.13 -8.69 -6.94
C ASP A 36 16.56 -8.23 -7.23
N ALA A 37 16.94 -7.02 -6.78
CA ALA A 37 18.32 -6.53 -6.88
C ALA A 37 19.34 -7.34 -6.05
N LEU A 38 18.88 -8.09 -5.04
CA LEU A 38 19.68 -9.03 -4.27
C LEU A 38 19.66 -10.46 -4.85
N GLY A 39 18.96 -10.67 -5.97
CA GLY A 39 18.74 -12.00 -6.55
C GLY A 39 17.75 -12.87 -5.77
N ILE A 40 16.94 -12.28 -4.90
CA ILE A 40 15.94 -12.96 -4.07
C ILE A 40 14.57 -12.73 -4.72
N VAL A 41 14.10 -13.68 -5.53
CA VAL A 41 12.89 -13.48 -6.36
C VAL A 41 11.71 -14.28 -5.81
N SER A 42 11.95 -15.55 -5.50
CA SER A 42 10.91 -16.49 -5.06
C SER A 42 10.68 -16.45 -3.55
N VAL A 43 9.56 -17.00 -3.10
CA VAL A 43 9.30 -17.21 -1.66
C VAL A 43 10.37 -18.11 -1.05
N HIS A 44 10.82 -19.13 -1.79
CA HIS A 44 11.86 -20.05 -1.35
C HIS A 44 13.22 -19.35 -1.17
N ASP A 45 13.54 -18.36 -2.00
CA ASP A 45 14.78 -17.58 -1.84
C ASP A 45 14.75 -16.80 -0.53
N VAL A 46 13.61 -16.18 -0.18
CA VAL A 46 13.46 -15.47 1.11
C VAL A 46 13.56 -16.44 2.30
N GLN A 47 12.96 -17.62 2.19
CA GLN A 47 13.02 -18.67 3.23
C GLN A 47 14.47 -19.09 3.51
N ASN A 48 15.27 -19.32 2.45
CA ASN A 48 16.66 -19.78 2.55
C ASN A 48 17.67 -18.65 2.80
N CYS A 49 17.31 -17.41 2.47
CA CYS A 49 18.17 -16.25 2.71
C CYS A 49 18.42 -16.06 4.21
N SER A 50 19.68 -15.79 4.60
CA SER A 50 19.98 -15.53 6.01
C SER A 50 19.28 -14.26 6.47
N LEU A 51 18.79 -14.25 7.71
CA LEU A 51 18.11 -13.07 8.27
C LEU A 51 19.03 -11.83 8.26
N LYS A 52 20.33 -12.02 8.46
CA LYS A 52 21.34 -10.94 8.42
C LYS A 52 21.43 -10.23 7.07
N VAL A 53 21.21 -10.95 5.97
CA VAL A 53 21.19 -10.35 4.63
C VAL A 53 19.97 -9.45 4.47
N LEU A 54 18.79 -9.91 4.91
CA LEU A 54 17.57 -9.10 4.89
C LEU A 54 17.70 -7.87 5.80
N GLU A 55 18.20 -8.04 7.03
CA GLU A 55 18.41 -6.95 8.00
C GLU A 55 19.43 -5.89 7.55
N LYS A 56 20.23 -6.15 6.51
CA LYS A 56 21.13 -5.15 5.91
C LYS A 56 20.39 -4.15 5.01
N HIS A 57 19.24 -4.55 4.46
CA HIS A 57 18.47 -3.76 3.49
C HIS A 57 17.11 -3.34 4.01
N PHE A 58 16.58 -4.04 5.02
CA PHE A 58 15.30 -3.77 5.64
C PHE A 58 15.44 -3.63 7.15
N ASP A 59 14.54 -2.86 7.76
CA ASP A 59 14.46 -2.75 9.21
C ASP A 59 14.29 -4.14 9.85
N LYS A 60 14.85 -4.32 11.05
CA LYS A 60 14.86 -5.62 11.74
C LYS A 60 13.46 -6.22 11.91
N SER A 61 12.45 -5.40 12.20
CA SER A 61 11.06 -5.85 12.31
C SER A 61 10.52 -6.33 10.96
N VAL A 62 10.76 -5.58 9.89
CA VAL A 62 10.33 -5.90 8.53
C VAL A 62 11.02 -7.16 8.02
N ALA A 63 12.34 -7.30 8.23
CA ALA A 63 13.09 -8.48 7.82
C ALA A 63 12.58 -9.76 8.51
N ARG A 64 12.28 -9.70 9.82
CA ARG A 64 11.72 -10.83 10.56
C ARG A 64 10.30 -11.17 10.13
N TRP A 65 9.44 -10.15 10.04
CA TRP A 65 8.08 -10.31 9.57
C TRP A 65 8.07 -10.92 8.16
N MET A 66 8.87 -10.39 7.24
CA MET A 66 8.96 -10.88 5.86
C MET A 66 9.39 -12.34 5.81
N LYS A 67 10.39 -12.71 6.62
CA LYS A 67 10.83 -14.10 6.70
C LYS A 67 9.73 -15.01 7.25
N GLY A 68 9.02 -14.60 8.31
CA GLY A 68 7.88 -15.33 8.87
C GLY A 68 6.72 -15.47 7.87
N ALA A 69 6.36 -14.38 7.19
CA ALA A 69 5.29 -14.34 6.20
C ALA A 69 5.57 -15.31 5.03
N CYS A 70 6.83 -15.42 4.60
CA CYS A 70 7.23 -16.42 3.61
C CYS A 70 7.12 -17.87 4.10
N PHE A 71 7.01 -18.13 5.40
CA PHE A 71 6.66 -19.45 5.95
C PHE A 71 5.16 -19.60 6.26
N GLY A 72 4.36 -18.56 6.05
CA GLY A 72 2.93 -18.52 6.37
C GLY A 72 2.65 -18.12 7.82
N VAL A 73 3.60 -17.46 8.50
CA VAL A 73 3.47 -16.97 9.87
C VAL A 73 3.20 -15.46 9.86
N ASP A 74 2.04 -15.07 10.38
CA ASP A 74 1.66 -13.67 10.65
C ASP A 74 0.91 -13.61 11.98
N ASP A 75 1.58 -13.08 13.00
CA ASP A 75 1.05 -12.96 14.36
C ASP A 75 0.35 -11.60 14.59
N THR A 76 0.05 -10.86 13.52
CA THR A 76 -0.63 -9.56 13.64
C THR A 76 -2.08 -9.75 14.07
N ASP A 77 -2.48 -9.09 15.14
CA ASP A 77 -3.86 -9.14 15.64
C ASP A 77 -4.87 -8.64 14.60
N VAL A 78 -6.00 -9.33 14.52
CA VAL A 78 -7.17 -8.84 13.80
C VAL A 78 -7.74 -7.65 14.56
N LYS A 79 -7.74 -6.48 13.93
CA LYS A 79 -8.32 -5.25 14.50
C LYS A 79 -9.76 -5.11 14.04
N GLU A 80 -10.64 -4.75 14.98
CA GLU A 80 -12.00 -4.37 14.63
C GLU A 80 -11.99 -3.19 13.68
N SER A 81 -12.65 -3.34 12.54
CA SER A 81 -12.85 -2.24 11.61
C SER A 81 -13.93 -1.31 12.17
N GLY A 82 -13.52 -0.15 12.66
CA GLY A 82 -14.44 0.92 13.04
C GLY A 82 -14.91 1.75 11.84
N LYS A 83 -15.55 2.88 12.11
CA LYS A 83 -15.83 3.88 11.07
C LYS A 83 -14.54 4.33 10.38
N GLN A 84 -14.63 4.67 9.09
CA GLN A 84 -13.49 5.17 8.33
C GLN A 84 -12.86 6.39 9.03
N GLN A 85 -11.52 6.40 9.16
CA GLN A 85 -10.79 7.48 9.81
C GLN A 85 -10.58 8.69 8.89
N VAL A 86 -10.66 8.48 7.58
CA VAL A 86 -10.45 9.50 6.56
C VAL A 86 -11.49 9.32 5.46
N ILE A 87 -12.15 10.41 5.08
CA ILE A 87 -12.95 10.49 3.85
C ILE A 87 -12.06 11.15 2.81
N GLY A 88 -11.70 10.40 1.78
CA GLY A 88 -10.78 10.86 0.73
C GLY A 88 -11.40 10.67 -0.63
N LEU A 89 -11.35 11.73 -1.45
CA LEU A 89 -11.75 11.70 -2.85
C LEU A 89 -10.55 12.06 -3.72
N GLU A 90 -10.35 11.31 -4.79
CA GLU A 90 -9.29 11.54 -5.76
C GLU A 90 -9.87 11.61 -7.17
N GLU A 91 -9.28 12.45 -8.02
CA GLU A 91 -9.62 12.54 -9.44
C GLU A 91 -8.33 12.53 -10.27
N ALA A 92 -8.26 11.61 -11.23
CA ALA A 92 -7.13 11.51 -12.13
C ALA A 92 -7.40 12.32 -13.41
N SER A 93 -6.42 13.11 -13.83
CA SER A 93 -6.42 13.79 -15.13
C SER A 93 -5.10 13.53 -15.86
N LYS A 94 -5.13 13.54 -17.19
CA LYS A 94 -3.94 13.34 -18.03
C LYS A 94 -2.99 14.55 -17.96
N MET A 95 -3.54 15.76 -18.02
CA MET A 95 -2.82 17.01 -17.91
C MET A 95 -3.80 18.08 -17.43
N ILE A 96 -3.34 18.97 -16.56
CA ILE A 96 -4.09 20.15 -16.11
C ILE A 96 -3.24 21.36 -16.46
N GLY A 97 -3.78 22.23 -17.31
CA GLY A 97 -3.02 23.33 -17.92
C GLY A 97 -3.26 24.70 -17.29
N SER A 98 -4.30 24.85 -16.45
CA SER A 98 -4.69 26.14 -15.89
C SER A 98 -5.08 26.03 -14.42
N MET A 99 -4.89 27.14 -13.68
CA MET A 99 -5.31 27.25 -12.28
C MET A 99 -6.84 27.23 -12.12
N GLU A 100 -7.57 27.70 -13.13
CA GLU A 100 -9.03 27.64 -13.14
C GLU A 100 -9.53 26.19 -13.17
N GLU A 101 -8.93 25.35 -14.01
CA GLU A 101 -9.27 23.92 -14.08
C GLU A 101 -8.96 23.22 -12.75
N VAL A 102 -7.82 23.53 -12.12
CA VAL A 102 -7.48 23.02 -10.77
C VAL A 102 -8.55 23.43 -9.76
N SER A 103 -8.93 24.71 -9.73
CA SER A 103 -9.92 25.24 -8.79
C SER A 103 -11.29 24.56 -8.96
N ASN A 104 -11.75 24.42 -10.20
CA ASN A 104 -13.03 23.77 -10.52
C ASN A 104 -13.05 22.30 -10.10
N ARG A 105 -11.96 21.56 -10.33
CA ARG A 105 -11.84 20.15 -9.92
C ARG A 105 -11.78 20.00 -8.41
N LEU A 106 -11.01 20.83 -7.72
CA LEU A 106 -10.97 20.82 -6.25
C LEU A 106 -12.33 21.15 -5.66
N LYS A 107 -13.05 22.14 -6.22
CA LYS A 107 -14.42 22.46 -5.81
C LYS A 107 -15.37 21.27 -5.97
N SER A 108 -15.34 20.61 -7.13
CA SER A 108 -16.14 19.39 -7.38
C SER A 108 -15.84 18.28 -6.37
N LEU A 109 -14.57 18.06 -6.03
CA LEU A 109 -14.17 17.11 -5.00
C LEU A 109 -14.68 17.50 -3.61
N ILE A 110 -14.63 18.78 -3.26
CA ILE A 110 -15.16 19.30 -1.99
C ILE A 110 -16.67 19.10 -1.94
N ASP A 111 -17.41 19.50 -2.98
CA ASP A 111 -18.88 19.38 -3.02
C ASP A 111 -19.34 17.93 -2.82
N ARG A 112 -18.68 16.98 -3.49
CA ARG A 112 -18.91 15.53 -3.29
C ARG A 112 -18.50 15.06 -1.90
N GLY A 113 -17.40 15.59 -1.37
CA GLY A 113 -16.91 15.28 -0.03
C GLY A 113 -17.87 15.75 1.06
N MET A 114 -18.53 16.89 0.87
CA MET A 114 -19.51 17.42 1.82
C MET A 114 -20.71 16.49 2.00
N VAL A 115 -21.19 15.85 0.93
CA VAL A 115 -22.28 14.85 1.02
C VAL A 115 -21.85 13.67 1.90
N LEU A 116 -20.63 13.15 1.70
CA LEU A 116 -20.10 12.04 2.50
C LEU A 116 -19.87 12.43 3.96
N LEU A 117 -19.47 13.68 4.22
CA LEU A 117 -19.30 14.20 5.58
C LEU A 117 -20.64 14.35 6.31
N GLU A 118 -21.67 14.82 5.60
CA GLU A 118 -23.03 14.91 6.13
C GLU A 118 -23.59 13.53 6.50
N GLU A 119 -23.41 12.53 5.63
CA GLU A 119 -23.81 11.14 5.89
C GLU A 119 -23.04 10.51 7.06
N ASP A 120 -21.74 10.80 7.17
CA ASP A 120 -20.89 10.27 8.25
C ASP A 120 -21.23 10.87 9.63
N GLY A 121 -21.70 12.13 9.65
CA GLY A 121 -22.19 12.85 10.82
C GLY A 121 -21.10 13.32 11.80
N ARG A 122 -19.81 13.20 11.43
CA ARG A 122 -18.67 13.69 12.23
C ARG A 122 -18.05 14.92 11.57
N PHE A 123 -17.36 15.73 12.37
CA PHE A 123 -16.64 16.91 11.88
C PHE A 123 -15.16 16.60 11.67
N PRO A 124 -14.62 16.80 10.44
CA PRO A 124 -13.20 16.65 10.18
C PRO A 124 -12.45 17.84 10.80
N THR A 125 -11.31 17.56 11.45
CA THR A 125 -10.46 18.59 12.08
C THR A 125 -9.25 18.97 11.23
N THR A 126 -9.08 18.30 10.08
CA THR A 126 -7.90 18.44 9.23
C THR A 126 -8.30 18.17 7.79
N ILE A 127 -7.88 19.04 6.88
CA ILE A 127 -7.95 18.81 5.44
C ILE A 127 -6.55 18.53 4.89
N ARG A 128 -6.44 17.56 3.97
CA ARG A 128 -5.21 17.25 3.25
C ARG A 128 -5.46 17.29 1.76
N VAL A 129 -4.67 18.09 1.05
CA VAL A 129 -4.66 18.14 -0.41
C VAL A 129 -3.39 17.45 -0.90
N ALA A 130 -3.55 16.49 -1.81
CA ALA A 130 -2.45 15.80 -2.46
C ALA A 130 -2.54 16.01 -3.97
N VAL A 131 -1.42 16.39 -4.58
CA VAL A 131 -1.29 16.61 -6.02
C VAL A 131 -0.18 15.73 -6.58
N ARG A 132 -0.30 15.39 -7.85
CA ARG A 132 0.71 14.63 -8.58
C ARG A 132 1.13 15.45 -9.79
N LYS A 133 2.41 15.85 -9.85
CA LYS A 133 2.92 16.61 -10.98
C LYS A 133 3.04 15.71 -12.20
N TYR A 134 2.71 16.26 -13.36
CA TYR A 134 2.98 15.60 -14.62
C TYR A 134 4.49 15.51 -14.84
N SER A 135 4.96 14.35 -15.31
CA SER A 135 6.34 14.12 -15.71
C SER A 135 6.35 13.22 -16.95
N SER A 136 7.19 13.54 -17.93
CA SER A 136 7.42 12.67 -19.09
C SER A 136 8.08 11.33 -18.70
N HIS A 137 8.78 11.31 -17.57
CA HIS A 137 9.41 10.11 -17.03
C HIS A 137 8.47 9.44 -16.01
N GLU A 138 8.08 8.20 -16.31
CA GLU A 138 7.06 7.45 -15.58
C GLU A 138 7.37 7.27 -14.08
N GLU A 139 8.66 7.20 -13.74
CA GLU A 139 9.14 7.05 -12.36
C GLU A 139 8.80 8.26 -11.48
N TYR A 140 8.90 9.46 -12.03
CA TYR A 140 8.58 10.71 -11.32
C TYR A 140 7.08 11.03 -11.34
N CYS A 141 6.34 10.48 -12.31
CA CYS A 141 4.89 10.57 -12.37
C CYS A 141 4.19 9.95 -11.16
N ARG A 142 4.85 9.15 -10.32
CA ARG A 142 4.23 8.50 -9.15
C ARG A 142 4.40 9.29 -7.85
N GLN A 143 5.21 10.35 -7.87
CA GLN A 143 5.47 11.17 -6.69
C GLN A 143 4.27 12.09 -6.41
N ARG A 144 3.71 11.96 -5.20
CA ARG A 144 2.64 12.83 -4.70
C ARG A 144 3.24 13.87 -3.77
N GLU A 145 2.90 15.13 -3.99
CA GLU A 145 3.14 16.22 -3.05
C GLU A 145 1.85 16.45 -2.26
N SER A 146 1.96 16.66 -0.95
CA SER A 146 0.78 16.93 -0.13
C SER A 146 1.02 18.04 0.88
N LYS A 147 -0.05 18.76 1.19
CA LYS A 147 -0.13 19.75 2.25
C LYS A 147 -1.38 19.48 3.08
N GLN A 148 -1.28 19.69 4.39
CA GLN A 148 -2.39 19.51 5.31
C GLN A 148 -2.44 20.68 6.28
N CYS A 149 -3.65 21.06 6.66
CA CYS A 149 -3.89 22.07 7.69
C CYS A 149 -5.11 21.68 8.53
N PRO A 150 -5.24 22.23 9.75
CA PRO A 150 -6.49 22.18 10.50
C PRO A 150 -7.67 22.71 9.69
#